data_AF-A0A4Q3HH61-F1
#
_entry.id   AF-A0A4Q3HH61-F1
#
_cell.length_a   1.000
_cell.length_b   1.000
_cell.length_c   1.000
_cell.angle_alpha   90.00
_cell.angle_beta   90.00
_cell.angle_gamma   90.00
#
_symmetry.space_group_name_H-M   'P 1'
#
loop_
_entity.id
_entity.type
_entity.pdbx_description
1 polymer ?
#
loop_
_entity_poly.entity_id
_entity_poly.type
_entity_poly.pdbx_seq_one_letter_code
_entity_poly.pdbx_strand_id
1 'polypeptide(L)'
;MGAYILRRLALIIPTLVGIMLLSFIVVQFAPGGPVEQIIAQITGQDSSSDRLSGGGNEINSFDTGGSEASGRYRGAQGLDPEFIKKLEAQFGFDKPAHERFLEMMWNYARFDFGESFFRNESVINLILEKMPVSISLGLWVMLLSYAISIPLGIRKAISDGSTFDVWTSGVIIVGYA
;
A
#
# COMPACT_ATOMS: atom_id res chain seq x y z
N MET A 1 -24.52 22.94 -20.38
CA MET A 1 -24.08 21.75 -19.61
C MET A 1 -22.82 21.10 -20.19
N GLY A 2 -22.72 20.80 -21.49
CA GLY A 2 -21.54 20.13 -22.08
C GLY A 2 -20.20 20.84 -21.85
N ALA A 3 -20.14 22.16 -22.05
CA ALA A 3 -18.93 22.95 -21.81
C ALA A 3 -18.44 22.90 -20.35
N TYR A 4 -19.37 22.79 -19.38
CA TYR A 4 -19.02 22.65 -17.96
C TYR A 4 -18.45 21.26 -17.65
N ILE A 5 -19.05 20.20 -18.21
CA ILE A 5 -18.58 18.82 -18.04
C ILE A 5 -17.19 18.65 -18.66
N LEU A 6 -16.97 19.18 -19.88
CA LEU A 6 -15.67 19.17 -20.53
C LEU A 6 -14.61 19.93 -19.73
N ARG A 7 -14.95 21.11 -19.20
CA ARG A 7 -14.01 21.88 -18.36
C ARG A 7 -13.65 21.12 -17.08
N ARG A 8 -14.61 20.43 -16.46
CA ARG A 8 -14.37 19.62 -15.26
C ARG A 8 -13.52 18.39 -15.57
N LEU A 9 -13.79 17.67 -16.66
CA LEU A 9 -12.98 16.54 -17.13
C LEU A 9 -11.55 16.97 -17.48
N ALA A 10 -11.40 18.12 -18.17
CA ALA A 10 -10.10 18.67 -18.50
C ALA A 10 -9.30 19.06 -17.25
N LEU A 11 -9.95 19.50 -16.17
CA LEU A 11 -9.31 19.80 -14.88
C LEU A 11 -8.91 18.55 -14.09
N ILE A 12 -9.51 17.39 -14.34
CA ILE A 12 -9.15 16.14 -13.66
C ILE A 12 -7.73 15.70 -14.06
N ILE A 13 -7.37 15.83 -15.34
CA ILE A 13 -6.06 15.42 -15.86
C ILE A 13 -4.89 16.11 -15.11
N PRO A 14 -4.82 17.46 -15.01
CA PRO A 14 -3.72 18.11 -14.30
C PRO A 14 -3.74 17.82 -12.79
N THR A 15 -4.91 17.65 -12.17
CA THR A 15 -4.97 17.25 -10.76
C THR A 15 -4.43 15.83 -10.53
N LEU A 16 -4.75 14.90 -11.41
CA LEU A 16 -4.24 13.53 -11.35
C LEU A 16 -2.73 13.51 -11.55
N VAL A 17 -2.22 14.20 -12.57
CA VAL A 17 -0.77 14.30 -12.82
C VAL A 17 -0.07 14.94 -11.63
N GLY A 18 -0.64 15.98 -11.03
CA GLY A 18 -0.09 16.63 -9.83
C GLY A 18 -0.02 15.69 -8.62
N ILE A 19 -1.10 14.96 -8.33
CA ILE A 19 -1.12 13.99 -7.23
C ILE A 19 -0.16 12.83 -7.51
N MET A 20 -0.12 12.30 -8.74
CA MET A 20 0.81 11.23 -9.11
C MET A 20 2.27 11.66 -9.02
N LEU A 21 2.60 12.89 -9.43
CA LEU A 21 3.94 13.44 -9.29
C LEU A 21 4.33 13.57 -7.83
N LEU A 22 3.41 14.07 -6.99
CA LEU A 22 3.63 14.14 -5.54
C LEU A 22 3.86 12.74 -4.95
N SER A 23 3.02 11.76 -5.29
CA SER A 23 3.19 10.37 -4.86
C SER A 23 4.51 9.77 -5.34
N PHE A 24 4.91 10.02 -6.59
CA PHE A 24 6.18 9.55 -7.16
C PHE A 24 7.37 10.12 -6.39
N ILE A 25 7.35 11.43 -6.10
CA ILE A 25 8.36 12.10 -5.28
C ILE A 25 8.42 11.45 -3.89
N VAL A 26 7.28 11.29 -3.21
CA VAL A 26 7.23 10.68 -1.87
C VAL A 26 7.82 9.27 -1.88
N VAL A 27 7.51 8.45 -2.88
CA VAL A 27 8.07 7.09 -3.01
C VAL A 27 9.57 7.13 -3.32
N GLN A 28 10.04 8.08 -4.12
CA GLN A 28 11.46 8.21 -4.46
C GLN A 28 12.32 8.70 -3.29
N PHE A 29 11.74 9.46 -2.37
CA PHE A 29 12.39 9.90 -1.12
C PHE A 29 12.27 8.89 0.02
N ALA A 30 11.40 7.87 -0.10
CA ALA A 30 11.28 6.82 0.91
C ALA A 30 12.53 5.92 0.91
N PRO A 31 13.30 5.83 2.01
CA PRO A 31 14.45 4.93 2.08
C PRO A 31 14.00 3.47 2.06
N GLY A 32 14.68 2.62 1.27
CA GLY A 32 14.40 1.19 1.14
C GLY A 32 13.60 0.83 -0.11
N GLY A 33 14.17 1.11 -1.28
CA GLY A 33 13.58 0.73 -2.57
C GLY A 33 13.47 -0.80 -2.75
N PRO A 34 12.71 -1.26 -3.75
CA PRO A 34 12.52 -2.69 -4.02
C PRO A 34 13.84 -3.42 -4.30
N VAL A 35 14.82 -2.74 -4.91
CA VAL A 35 16.15 -3.28 -5.17
C VAL A 35 16.90 -3.52 -3.87
N GLU A 36 16.91 -2.54 -2.96
CA GLU A 36 17.55 -2.67 -1.65
C GLU A 36 16.89 -3.75 -0.79
N GLN A 37 15.57 -3.92 -0.87
CA GLN A 37 14.85 -4.98 -0.14
C GLN A 37 15.21 -6.37 -0.67
N ILE A 38 15.31 -6.56 -1.99
CA ILE A 38 15.72 -7.83 -2.59
C ILE A 38 17.18 -8.13 -2.27
N ILE A 39 18.05 -7.12 -2.34
CA ILE A 39 19.45 -7.23 -1.90
C ILE A 39 19.52 -7.61 -0.42
N ALA A 40 18.73 -7.00 0.45
CA ALA A 40 18.69 -7.31 1.88
C ALA A 40 18.17 -8.75 2.15
N GLN A 41 17.13 -9.18 1.41
CA GLN A 41 16.60 -10.54 1.49
C GLN A 41 17.61 -11.59 1.02
N ILE A 42 18.35 -11.32 -0.06
CA ILE A 42 19.39 -12.22 -0.60
C ILE A 42 20.66 -12.21 0.28
N THR A 43 21.03 -11.05 0.83
CA THR A 43 22.20 -10.88 1.69
C THR A 43 21.98 -11.44 3.09
N GLY A 44 20.72 -11.76 3.45
CA GLY A 44 20.36 -12.44 4.69
C GLY A 44 20.31 -11.51 5.91
N GLN A 45 20.15 -10.21 5.72
CA GLN A 45 20.10 -9.20 6.80
C GLN A 45 18.74 -9.14 7.51
N ASP A 46 18.00 -10.25 7.54
CA ASP A 46 16.83 -10.46 8.41
C ASP A 46 17.05 -11.63 9.39
N SER A 47 18.18 -12.33 9.31
CA SER A 47 18.51 -13.45 10.21
C SER A 47 19.09 -13.03 11.56
N SER A 48 19.38 -11.75 11.77
CA SER A 48 20.00 -11.23 13.00
C SER A 48 19.01 -10.56 13.97
N SER A 49 17.82 -10.16 13.51
CA SER A 49 16.73 -9.66 14.37
C SER A 49 15.76 -10.76 14.81
N ASP A 50 15.51 -11.76 13.96
CA ASP A 50 14.52 -12.82 14.23
C ASP A 50 14.99 -13.84 15.27
N ARG A 51 16.31 -13.93 15.51
CA ARG A 51 16.91 -14.79 16.54
C ARG A 51 16.80 -14.21 17.96
N LEU A 52 16.44 -12.93 18.10
CA LEU A 52 16.39 -12.27 19.40
C LEU A 52 14.99 -12.33 20.06
N SER A 53 13.95 -12.74 19.33
CA SER A 53 12.56 -12.72 19.83
C SER A 53 11.87 -14.09 19.94
N GLY A 54 12.53 -15.19 19.57
CA GLY A 54 11.95 -16.55 19.60
C GLY A 54 12.45 -17.38 20.77
N GLY A 55 11.83 -17.22 21.95
CA GLY A 55 12.01 -18.17 23.05
C GLY A 55 11.36 -19.52 22.69
N GLY A 56 12.14 -20.61 22.73
CA GLY A 56 11.58 -21.96 22.62
C GLY A 56 12.51 -23.01 22.02
N ASN A 57 13.36 -23.58 22.88
CA ASN A 57 13.63 -25.02 22.98
C ASN A 57 13.80 -25.85 21.68
N GLU A 58 15.05 -26.12 21.29
CA GLU A 58 15.37 -27.36 20.57
C GLU A 58 16.76 -27.90 20.96
N ILE A 59 16.73 -28.81 21.94
CA ILE A 59 17.80 -29.76 22.24
C ILE A 59 17.56 -30.98 21.33
N ASN A 60 18.38 -31.15 20.28
CA ASN A 60 19.00 -32.41 19.87
C ASN A 60 19.58 -32.31 18.45
N SER A 61 20.90 -32.21 18.35
CA SER A 61 21.64 -33.01 17.37
C SER A 61 23.11 -33.08 17.79
N PHE A 62 23.45 -34.19 18.44
CA PHE A 62 24.83 -34.62 18.67
C PHE A 62 25.22 -35.49 17.48
N ASP A 63 26.07 -34.98 16.59
CA ASP A 63 26.89 -35.82 15.71
C ASP A 63 28.26 -35.16 15.49
N THR A 64 29.27 -36.02 15.47
CA THR A 64 30.70 -35.76 15.64
C THR A 64 31.40 -35.75 14.29
N GLY A 65 32.33 -34.82 14.05
CA GLY A 65 33.33 -34.97 12.98
C GLY A 65 33.68 -33.67 12.28
N GLY A 66 34.96 -33.28 12.41
CA GLY A 66 35.49 -32.04 11.87
C GLY A 66 35.32 -31.90 10.36
N SER A 67 34.80 -30.74 9.96
CA SER A 67 35.16 -29.99 8.76
C SER A 67 34.65 -28.58 8.99
N GLU A 68 35.58 -27.63 9.16
CA GLU A 68 35.31 -26.20 9.09
C GLU A 68 34.80 -25.84 7.69
N ALA A 69 33.53 -26.11 7.45
CA ALA A 69 32.73 -25.34 6.52
C ALA A 69 31.82 -24.47 7.39
N SER A 70 32.43 -23.52 8.10
CA SER A 70 31.74 -22.27 8.36
C SER A 70 31.30 -21.80 6.99
N GLY A 71 30.01 -21.97 6.68
CA GLY A 71 29.42 -21.47 5.47
C GLY A 71 29.75 -20.00 5.42
N ARG A 72 30.81 -19.65 4.67
CA ARG A 72 31.23 -18.28 4.45
C ARG A 72 30.00 -17.61 3.90
N TYR A 73 29.38 -16.80 4.76
CA TYR A 73 28.16 -16.08 4.49
C TYR A 73 28.35 -15.38 3.14
N ARG A 74 27.60 -15.86 2.14
CA ARG A 74 27.68 -15.37 0.76
C ARG A 74 27.21 -13.91 0.65
N GLY A 75 26.53 -13.38 1.67
CA GLY A 75 26.18 -11.96 1.79
C GLY A 75 27.33 -11.03 2.21
N ALA A 76 28.45 -11.54 2.73
CA ALA A 76 29.63 -10.72 3.03
C ALA A 76 30.58 -10.57 1.83
N GLN A 77 30.43 -11.45 0.82
CA GLN A 77 30.99 -11.22 -0.50
C GLN A 77 29.95 -10.41 -1.26
N GLY A 78 30.22 -9.11 -1.45
CA GLY A 78 29.31 -8.22 -2.16
C GLY A 78 28.75 -8.89 -3.41
N LEU A 79 27.44 -8.76 -3.61
CA LEU A 79 26.75 -9.30 -4.79
C LEU A 79 27.52 -8.93 -6.05
N ASP A 80 27.59 -9.87 -6.99
CA ASP A 80 28.26 -9.67 -8.27
C ASP A 80 27.73 -8.37 -8.92
N PRO A 81 28.59 -7.37 -9.21
CA PRO A 81 28.16 -6.09 -9.76
C PRO A 81 27.36 -6.24 -11.06
N GLU A 82 27.56 -7.31 -11.83
CA GLU A 82 26.73 -7.59 -13.00
C GLU A 82 25.28 -7.96 -12.64
N PHE A 83 25.07 -8.65 -11.51
CA PHE A 83 23.75 -9.00 -11.02
C PHE A 83 23.01 -7.77 -10.48
N ILE A 84 23.71 -6.91 -9.75
CA ILE A 84 23.18 -5.61 -9.29
C ILE A 84 22.75 -4.76 -10.50
N LYS A 85 23.58 -4.67 -11.53
CA LYS A 85 23.26 -3.90 -12.74
C LYS A 85 22.08 -4.48 -13.54
N LYS A 86 21.95 -5.82 -13.59
CA LYS A 86 20.78 -6.49 -14.19
C LYS A 86 19.50 -6.24 -13.39
N LEU A 87 19.60 -6.22 -12.06
CA LEU A 87 18.49 -5.82 -11.19
C LEU A 87 18.12 -4.36 -11.44
N GLU A 88 19.06 -3.42 -11.33
CA GLU A 88 18.84 -1.99 -11.58
C GLU A 88 18.18 -1.72 -12.95
N ALA A 89 18.61 -2.45 -14.00
CA ALA A 89 18.01 -2.38 -15.32
C ALA A 89 16.56 -2.93 -15.36
N GLN A 90 16.29 -4.06 -14.70
CA GLN A 90 14.93 -4.62 -14.60
C GLN A 90 13.98 -3.71 -13.81
N PHE A 91 14.48 -3.03 -12.77
CA PHE A 91 13.70 -2.09 -11.96
C PHE A 91 13.65 -0.66 -12.53
N GLY A 92 14.32 -0.44 -13.68
CA GLY A 92 14.35 0.84 -14.39
C GLY A 92 15.07 1.96 -13.63
N PHE A 93 15.88 1.63 -12.61
CA PHE A 93 16.70 2.60 -11.87
C PHE A 93 17.92 3.08 -12.68
N ASP A 94 18.22 2.42 -13.80
CA ASP A 94 19.21 2.86 -14.78
C ASP A 94 18.78 4.14 -15.53
N LYS A 95 17.47 4.45 -15.56
CA LYS A 95 16.90 5.61 -16.26
C LYS A 95 16.71 6.81 -15.32
N PRO A 96 16.85 8.05 -15.81
CA PRO A 96 16.64 9.24 -15.00
C PRO A 96 15.18 9.34 -14.52
N ALA A 97 14.97 9.99 -13.37
CA ALA A 97 13.68 10.01 -12.67
C ALA A 97 12.48 10.47 -13.53
N HIS A 98 12.72 11.39 -14.47
CA HIS A 98 11.68 11.90 -15.36
C HIS A 98 11.23 10.86 -16.40
N GLU A 99 12.14 10.05 -16.94
CA GLU A 99 11.79 8.98 -17.88
C GLU A 99 10.94 7.91 -17.19
N ARG A 100 11.31 7.54 -15.95
CA ARG A 100 10.53 6.59 -15.14
C ARG A 100 9.12 7.09 -14.85
N PHE A 101 8.97 8.37 -14.54
CA PHE A 101 7.66 8.98 -14.33
C PHE A 101 6.81 8.96 -15.61
N LEU A 102 7.39 9.29 -16.77
CA LEU A 102 6.69 9.25 -18.05
C LEU A 102 6.30 7.82 -18.45
N GLU A 103 7.20 6.85 -18.26
CA GLU A 103 6.95 5.43 -18.52
C GLU A 103 5.84 4.89 -17.60
N MET A 104 5.87 5.22 -16.31
CA MET A 104 4.80 4.91 -15.35
C MET A 104 3.46 5.51 -15.79
N MET A 105 3.44 6.80 -16.14
CA MET A 105 2.21 7.48 -16.59
C MET A 105 1.65 6.85 -17.87
N TRP A 106 2.52 6.45 -18.80
CA TRP A 106 2.15 5.79 -20.05
C TRP A 106 1.58 4.38 -19.80
N ASN A 107 2.17 3.61 -18.89
CA ASN A 107 1.67 2.29 -18.53
C ASN A 107 0.33 2.38 -17.79
N TYR A 108 0.19 3.31 -16.83
CA TYR A 108 -1.07 3.54 -16.14
C TYR A 108 -2.19 4.01 -17.09
N ALA A 109 -1.86 4.83 -18.08
CA ALA A 109 -2.82 5.23 -19.12
C ALA A 109 -3.32 4.05 -19.97
N ARG A 110 -2.52 2.98 -20.11
CA ARG A 110 -2.91 1.72 -20.77
C ARG A 110 -3.53 0.70 -19.82
N PHE A 111 -3.84 1.10 -18.58
CA PHE A 111 -4.32 0.21 -17.50
C PHE A 111 -3.35 -0.92 -17.15
N ASP A 112 -2.07 -0.71 -17.41
CA ASP A 112 -0.99 -1.61 -17.02
C ASP A 112 -0.35 -1.09 -15.73
N PHE A 113 -0.75 -1.68 -14.60
CA PHE A 113 -0.27 -1.32 -13.27
C PHE A 113 0.96 -2.13 -12.84
N GLY A 114 1.42 -3.06 -13.69
CA GLY A 114 2.54 -3.95 -13.39
C GLY A 114 2.23 -5.06 -12.39
N GLU A 115 3.30 -5.68 -11.90
CA GLU A 115 3.29 -6.84 -11.01
C GLU A 115 3.53 -6.41 -9.54
N SER A 116 2.81 -7.02 -8.60
CA SER A 116 2.97 -6.78 -7.17
C SER A 116 4.19 -7.53 -6.62
N PHE A 117 5.25 -6.82 -6.28
CA PHE A 117 6.50 -7.38 -5.73
C PHE A 117 6.32 -8.21 -4.44
N PHE A 118 5.30 -7.93 -3.64
CA PHE A 118 5.04 -8.66 -2.38
C PHE A 118 4.21 -9.93 -2.56
N ARG A 119 3.52 -10.06 -3.69
CA ARG A 119 2.50 -11.11 -3.92
C ARG A 119 2.73 -11.89 -5.21
N ASN A 120 3.71 -11.52 -6.03
CA ASN A 120 4.03 -12.15 -7.33
C ASN A 120 2.81 -12.30 -8.25
N GLU A 121 1.89 -11.35 -8.18
CA GLU A 121 0.65 -11.33 -8.96
C GLU A 121 0.42 -9.93 -9.53
N SER A 122 -0.26 -9.85 -10.67
CA SER A 122 -0.58 -8.57 -11.28
C SER A 122 -1.38 -7.70 -10.32
N VAL A 123 -1.07 -6.40 -10.27
CA VAL A 123 -1.74 -5.46 -9.37
C VAL A 123 -3.25 -5.42 -9.64
N ILE A 124 -3.67 -5.61 -10.90
CA ILE A 124 -5.08 -5.63 -11.27
C ILE A 124 -5.83 -6.84 -10.65
N ASN A 125 -5.20 -8.01 -10.61
CA ASN A 125 -5.78 -9.19 -9.97
C ASN A 125 -5.91 -8.99 -8.47
N LEU A 126 -4.89 -8.40 -7.84
CA LEU A 126 -4.92 -8.08 -6.42
C LEU A 126 -6.01 -7.05 -6.08
N ILE A 127 -6.23 -6.05 -6.93
CA ILE A 127 -7.32 -5.10 -6.79
C ILE A 127 -8.66 -5.83 -6.89
N LEU A 128 -8.84 -6.67 -7.92
CA LEU A 128 -10.05 -7.48 -8.13
C LEU A 128 -10.36 -8.39 -6.95
N GLU A 129 -9.35 -9.00 -6.35
CA GLU A 129 -9.50 -9.86 -5.17
C GLU A 129 -10.02 -9.07 -3.95
N LYS A 130 -9.58 -7.82 -3.78
CA LYS A 130 -9.96 -6.97 -2.65
C LYS A 130 -11.24 -6.17 -2.86
N MET A 131 -11.66 -5.97 -4.11
CA MET A 131 -12.88 -5.22 -4.44
C MET A 131 -14.14 -5.76 -3.73
N PRO A 132 -14.44 -7.08 -3.71
CA PRO A 132 -15.63 -7.61 -3.05
C PRO A 132 -15.70 -7.30 -1.55
N VAL A 133 -14.56 -7.31 -0.87
CA VAL A 133 -14.48 -6.99 0.56
C VAL A 133 -14.82 -5.52 0.78
N SER A 134 -14.23 -4.62 0.00
CA SER A 134 -14.52 -3.18 0.12
C SER A 134 -15.97 -2.86 -0.23
N ILE A 135 -16.50 -3.44 -1.32
CA ILE A 135 -17.88 -3.23 -1.76
C ILE A 135 -18.86 -3.76 -0.71
N SER A 136 -18.65 -4.96 -0.18
CA SER A 136 -19.54 -5.53 0.82
C SER A 136 -19.58 -4.69 2.10
N LEU A 137 -18.42 -4.28 2.63
CA LEU A 137 -18.34 -3.41 3.81
C LEU A 137 -19.00 -2.04 3.54
N GLY A 138 -18.70 -1.42 2.39
CA GLY A 138 -19.29 -0.14 2.01
C GLY A 138 -20.80 -0.21 1.86
N LEU A 139 -21.32 -1.29 1.27
CA LEU A 139 -22.75 -1.51 1.10
C LEU A 139 -23.44 -1.74 2.45
N TRP A 140 -22.85 -2.53 3.35
CA TRP A 140 -23.39 -2.72 4.70
C TRP A 140 -23.39 -1.43 5.52
N VAL A 141 -22.29 -0.66 5.48
CA VAL A 141 -22.21 0.65 6.13
C VAL A 141 -23.27 1.58 5.56
N MET A 142 -23.40 1.68 4.23
CA MET A 142 -24.43 2.49 3.59
C MET A 142 -25.83 2.07 4.04
N LEU A 143 -26.15 0.77 4.00
CA LEU A 143 -27.47 0.27 4.39
C LEU A 143 -27.76 0.54 5.87
N LEU A 144 -26.85 0.23 6.78
CA LEU A 144 -27.04 0.44 8.21
C LEU A 144 -27.10 1.93 8.54
N SER A 145 -26.23 2.76 7.96
CA SER A 145 -26.26 4.20 8.16
C SER A 145 -27.59 4.79 7.71
N TYR A 146 -28.10 4.44 6.53
CA TYR A 146 -29.40 4.96 6.07
C TYR A 146 -30.55 4.38 6.89
N ALA A 147 -30.53 3.09 7.20
CA ALA A 147 -31.57 2.41 7.97
C ALA A 147 -31.70 2.95 9.40
N ILE A 148 -30.61 3.41 10.02
CA ILE A 148 -30.63 4.00 11.36
C ILE A 148 -30.82 5.53 11.29
N SER A 149 -30.09 6.21 10.41
CA SER A 149 -30.10 7.67 10.32
C SER A 149 -31.44 8.22 9.86
N ILE A 150 -32.08 7.61 8.87
CA ILE A 150 -33.38 8.07 8.34
C ILE A 150 -34.47 8.07 9.43
N PRO A 151 -34.79 6.95 10.11
CA PRO A 151 -35.85 6.95 11.11
C PRO A 151 -35.50 7.81 12.32
N LEU A 152 -34.22 7.87 12.72
CA LEU A 152 -33.79 8.70 13.84
C LEU A 152 -33.92 10.20 13.49
N GLY A 153 -33.59 10.58 12.26
CA GLY A 153 -33.80 11.93 11.72
C GLY A 153 -35.28 12.29 11.62
N ILE A 154 -36.12 11.39 11.09
CA ILE A 154 -37.57 11.61 11.00
C ILE A 154 -38.18 11.76 12.40
N ARG A 155 -37.82 10.87 13.34
CA ARG A 155 -38.36 10.91 14.71
C ARG A 155 -37.96 12.19 15.44
N LYS A 156 -36.73 12.67 15.21
CA LYS A 156 -36.26 13.96 15.72
C LYS A 156 -37.15 15.08 15.19
N ALA A 157 -37.34 15.17 13.86
CA ALA A 157 -38.13 16.21 13.20
C ALA A 157 -39.63 16.24 13.58
N ILE A 158 -40.22 15.09 13.94
CA ILE A 158 -41.62 15.05 14.39
C ILE A 158 -41.77 15.50 15.84
N SER A 159 -40.74 15.32 16.67
CA SER A 159 -40.77 15.60 18.11
C SER A 159 -39.76 16.69 18.50
N ASP A 160 -39.75 17.76 17.69
CA ASP A 160 -38.91 18.93 17.89
C ASP A 160 -39.13 19.54 19.29
N GLY A 161 -38.05 19.80 20.02
CA GLY A 161 -38.08 20.33 21.38
C GLY A 161 -38.29 19.30 22.49
N SER A 162 -38.37 18.00 22.18
CA SER A 162 -38.40 16.93 23.19
C SER A 162 -37.04 16.74 23.88
N THR A 163 -37.03 16.09 25.05
CA THR A 163 -35.79 15.76 25.77
C THR A 163 -34.84 14.89 24.95
N PHE A 164 -35.37 14.08 24.03
CA PHE A 164 -34.60 13.29 23.08
C PHE A 164 -33.89 14.16 22.04
N ASP A 165 -34.56 15.20 21.53
CA ASP A 165 -33.99 16.15 20.59
C ASP A 165 -32.85 16.96 21.21
N VAL A 166 -33.05 17.49 22.44
CA VAL A 166 -32.01 18.25 23.16
C VAL A 166 -30.77 17.40 23.46
N TRP A 167 -30.95 16.16 23.92
CA TRP A 167 -29.82 15.28 24.25
C TRP A 167 -29.04 14.86 23.00
N THR A 168 -29.73 14.45 21.94
CA THR A 168 -29.07 14.06 20.68
C THR A 168 -28.38 15.23 19.98
N SER A 169 -28.98 16.42 20.00
CA SER A 169 -28.35 17.65 19.50
C SER A 169 -27.11 18.04 20.31
N GLY A 170 -27.16 17.91 21.63
CA GLY A 170 -26.00 18.14 22.50
C GLY A 170 -24.84 17.20 22.19
N VAL A 171 -25.12 15.90 22.00
CA VAL A 171 -24.10 14.91 21.60
C VAL A 171 -23.49 15.25 20.24
N ILE A 172 -24.29 15.67 19.27
CA ILE A 172 -23.78 16.07 17.94
C ILE A 172 -22.89 17.31 18.06
N ILE A 173 -23.29 18.33 18.83
CA ILE A 173 -22.50 19.56 19.02
C ILE A 173 -21.17 19.25 19.70
N VAL A 174 -21.17 18.44 20.77
CA VAL A 174 -19.95 18.06 21.49
C VAL A 174 -19.06 17.15 20.63
N GLY A 175 -19.63 16.27 19.81
CA GLY A 175 -18.86 15.41 18.92
C GLY A 175 -18.32 16.12 17.67
N TYR A 176 -18.90 17.26 17.29
CA TYR A 176 -18.47 18.07 16.15
C TYR A 176 -17.49 19.20 16.54
N ALA A 177 -17.60 19.71 17.76
CA ALA A 177 -16.70 20.71 18.34
C ALA A 177 -15.34 20.09 18.75
#